data_AF-A0A286C7J3-F1
#
_entry.id   AF-A0A286C7J3-F1
#
_cell.length_a   1.000
_cell.length_b   1.000
_cell.length_c   1.000
_cell.angle_alpha   90.00
_cell.angle_beta   90.00
_cell.angle_gamma   90.00
#
_symmetry.space_group_name_H-M   'P 1'
#
loop_
_entity.id
_entity.type
_entity.pdbx_description
1 polymer ?
#
loop_
_entity_poly.entity_id
_entity_poly.type
_entity_poly.pdbx_seq_one_letter_code
_entity_poly.pdbx_strand_id
1 'polypeptide(L)'
;MWEVAVRPSSLILVLALVGCAGKPVVETHVVEKLVPVPCEVTLPAECKDAYAVDKVSIKDDALTINRALRSEIEERSACEVMLRAAVRGCNHSLGDK
;
A
#
# COMPACT_ATOMS: atom_id res chain seq x y z
N MET A 1 58.11 9.47 47.21
CA MET A 1 57.19 9.85 46.11
C MET A 1 57.56 9.01 44.91
N TRP A 2 56.62 8.23 44.36
CA TRP A 2 56.90 7.12 43.44
C TRP A 2 56.98 7.62 42.00
N GLU A 3 58.11 7.42 41.33
CA GLU A 3 58.19 7.49 39.86
C GLU A 3 57.70 6.17 39.28
N VAL A 4 56.55 6.20 38.61
CA VAL A 4 56.03 5.04 37.89
C VAL A 4 56.77 4.96 36.56
N ALA A 5 57.78 4.10 36.48
CA ALA A 5 58.47 3.79 35.23
C ALA A 5 57.55 2.96 34.30
N VAL A 6 56.74 3.65 33.48
CA VAL A 6 55.85 3.01 32.51
C VAL A 6 56.66 2.61 31.28
N ARG A 7 56.86 1.30 31.07
CA ARG A 7 57.47 0.77 29.84
C ARG A 7 56.55 1.04 28.64
N PRO A 8 57.09 1.38 27.45
CA PRO A 8 56.29 1.72 26.26
C PRO A 8 55.36 0.58 25.82
N SER A 9 55.73 -0.68 26.10
CA SER A 9 54.89 -1.86 25.84
C SER A 9 53.61 -1.89 26.70
N SER A 10 53.66 -1.34 27.92
CA SER A 10 52.52 -1.25 28.83
C SER A 10 51.53 -0.17 28.42
N LEU A 11 52.00 0.91 27.78
CA LEU A 11 51.16 1.97 27.22
C LEU A 11 50.27 1.47 26.08
N ILE A 12 50.83 0.64 25.20
CA ILE A 12 50.10 0.06 24.06
C ILE A 12 48.96 -0.84 24.55
N LEU A 13 49.20 -1.63 25.61
CA LEU A 13 48.20 -2.50 26.19
C LEU A 13 47.03 -1.70 26.81
N VAL A 14 47.33 -0.60 27.51
CA VAL A 14 46.30 0.28 28.09
C VAL A 14 45.46 0.94 27.00
N LEU A 15 46.08 1.43 25.92
CA LEU A 15 45.36 2.04 24.79
C LEU A 15 44.45 1.03 24.07
N ALA A 16 44.88 -0.22 23.92
CA ALA A 16 44.07 -1.27 23.29
C ALA A 16 42.82 -1.65 24.12
N LEU A 17 42.91 -1.60 25.46
CA LEU A 17 41.81 -1.98 26.36
C LEU A 17 40.71 -0.91 26.44
N VAL A 18 41.05 0.38 26.25
CA VAL A 18 40.06 1.48 26.27
C VAL A 18 39.06 1.37 25.12
N GLY A 19 39.45 0.79 23.98
CA GLY A 19 38.56 0.55 22.84
C GLY A 19 37.50 -0.53 23.07
N CYS A 20 37.77 -1.53 23.94
CA CYS A 20 36.85 -2.66 24.18
C CYS A 20 35.81 -2.40 25.28
N ALA A 21 36.02 -1.41 26.15
CA ALA A 21 35.08 -1.07 27.22
C ALA A 21 34.14 0.10 26.87
N GLY A 22 34.24 0.64 25.65
CA GLY A 22 33.40 1.74 25.18
C GLY A 22 31.95 1.32 25.03
N LYS A 23 31.03 2.02 25.71
CA LYS A 23 29.59 1.88 25.45
C LYS A 23 29.32 2.31 24.00
N PRO A 24 28.72 1.47 23.15
CA PRO A 24 28.40 1.88 21.79
C PRO A 24 27.43 3.08 21.84
N VAL A 25 27.79 4.16 21.15
CA VAL A 25 26.90 5.29 20.95
C VAL A 25 25.98 4.92 19.80
N VAL A 26 24.73 4.58 20.13
CA VAL A 26 23.69 4.32 19.12
C VAL A 26 23.15 5.68 18.68
N GLU A 27 23.57 6.13 17.50
CA GLU A 27 23.01 7.31 16.87
C GLU A 27 21.78 6.91 16.05
N THR A 28 20.63 7.47 16.42
CA THR A 28 19.39 7.30 15.65
C THR A 28 19.23 8.49 14.74
N HIS A 29 19.17 8.22 13.43
CA HIS A 29 18.93 9.23 12.42
C HIS A 29 17.51 9.06 11.88
N VAL A 30 16.76 10.15 11.83
CA VAL A 30 15.45 10.16 11.17
C VAL A 30 15.70 10.22 9.67
N VAL A 31 15.32 9.17 8.95
CA VAL A 31 15.42 9.10 7.49
C VAL A 31 14.01 9.13 6.91
N GLU A 32 13.70 10.16 6.14
CA GLU A 32 12.47 10.20 5.36
C GLU A 32 12.57 9.20 4.20
N LYS A 33 11.73 8.17 4.23
CA LYS A 33 11.64 7.16 3.17
C LYS A 33 10.19 6.93 2.82
N LEU A 34 9.89 6.89 1.52
CA LEU A 34 8.57 6.49 1.05
C LEU A 34 8.34 5.01 1.37
N VAL A 35 7.32 4.74 2.19
CA VAL A 35 6.87 3.40 2.53
C VAL A 35 5.49 3.20 1.88
N PRO A 36 5.30 2.15 1.05
CA PRO A 36 3.99 1.85 0.49
C PRO A 36 3.05 1.42 1.62
N VAL A 37 1.96 2.17 1.80
CA VAL A 37 0.92 1.85 2.78
C VAL A 37 -0.23 1.16 2.03
N PRO A 38 -0.64 -0.06 2.42
CA PRO A 38 -1.78 -0.71 1.81
C PRO A 38 -3.05 0.06 2.18
N CYS A 39 -3.82 0.45 1.17
CA CYS A 39 -5.07 1.18 1.32
C CYS A 39 -6.24 0.34 0.83
N GLU A 40 -7.37 0.44 1.53
CA GLU A 40 -8.62 -0.16 1.07
C GLU A 40 -9.17 0.66 -0.10
N VAL A 41 -9.37 0.00 -1.24
CA VAL A 41 -9.98 0.62 -2.42
C VAL A 41 -11.49 0.45 -2.31
N THR A 42 -12.24 1.54 -2.46
CA THR A 42 -13.71 1.53 -2.44
C THR A 42 -14.28 1.76 -3.83
N LEU A 43 -15.50 1.27 -4.06
CA LEU A 43 -16.20 1.53 -5.32
C LEU A 43 -16.70 2.99 -5.35
N PRO A 44 -16.53 3.69 -6.49
CA PRO A 44 -17.05 5.04 -6.66
C PRO A 44 -18.59 5.04 -6.67
N ALA A 45 -19.20 6.12 -6.17
CA ALA A 45 -20.65 6.27 -6.05
C ALA A 45 -21.37 6.37 -7.42
N GLU A 46 -20.61 6.63 -8.48
CA GLU A 46 -21.06 6.69 -9.87
C GLU A 46 -21.22 5.29 -10.49
N CYS A 47 -20.68 4.24 -9.86
CA CYS A 47 -20.96 2.84 -10.18
C CYS A 47 -22.39 2.48 -9.70
N LYS A 48 -23.38 3.22 -10.19
CA LYS A 48 -24.80 3.08 -9.87
C LYS A 48 -25.49 2.23 -10.92
N ASP A 49 -26.46 1.46 -10.45
CA ASP A 49 -27.24 0.51 -11.24
C ASP A 49 -28.31 1.17 -12.14
N ALA A 50 -28.14 2.45 -12.50
CA ALA A 50 -29.09 3.16 -13.36
C ALA A 50 -28.70 2.97 -14.83
N TYR A 51 -29.25 1.93 -15.45
CA TYR A 51 -28.93 1.49 -16.80
C TYR A 51 -29.87 2.09 -17.85
N ALA A 52 -29.48 2.04 -19.12
CA ALA A 52 -30.33 2.44 -20.23
C ALA A 52 -31.71 1.75 -20.21
N VAL A 53 -31.78 0.52 -19.69
CA VAL A 53 -33.03 -0.25 -19.55
C VAL A 53 -34.00 0.31 -18.50
N ASP A 54 -33.52 1.09 -17.53
CA ASP A 54 -34.40 1.70 -16.52
C ASP A 54 -35.25 2.85 -17.09
N LYS A 55 -34.90 3.30 -18.31
CA LYS A 55 -35.56 4.40 -19.01
C LYS A 55 -36.61 3.92 -20.03
N VAL A 56 -36.72 2.61 -20.27
CA VAL A 56 -37.68 2.03 -21.22
C VAL A 56 -38.88 1.42 -20.52
N SER A 57 -40.04 1.52 -21.17
CA SER A 57 -41.29 0.88 -20.76
C SER A 57 -41.53 -0.40 -21.54
N ILE A 58 -42.30 -1.33 -20.94
CA ILE A 58 -42.81 -2.52 -21.64
C ILE A 58 -43.69 -2.14 -22.84
N LYS A 59 -44.24 -0.92 -22.86
CA LYS A 59 -45.07 -0.39 -23.94
C LYS A 59 -44.25 0.18 -25.11
N ASP A 60 -42.94 0.33 -24.96
CA ASP A 60 -42.09 0.84 -26.03
C ASP A 60 -41.95 -0.18 -27.15
N ASP A 61 -41.59 0.30 -28.34
CA ASP A 61 -41.42 -0.59 -29.48
C ASP A 61 -40.21 -1.54 -29.28
N ALA A 62 -40.28 -2.70 -29.94
CA ALA A 62 -39.27 -3.73 -29.78
C ALA A 62 -37.85 -3.28 -30.18
N LEU A 63 -37.70 -2.34 -31.13
CA LEU A 63 -36.39 -1.84 -31.52
C LEU A 63 -35.79 -0.95 -30.42
N THR A 64 -36.60 -0.11 -29.78
CA THR A 64 -36.19 0.73 -28.64
C THR A 64 -35.76 -0.13 -27.45
N ILE A 65 -36.53 -1.16 -27.10
CA ILE A 65 -36.18 -2.09 -26.02
C ILE A 65 -34.87 -2.84 -26.34
N ASN A 66 -34.72 -3.37 -27.55
CA ASN A 66 -33.50 -4.08 -27.94
C ASN A 66 -32.25 -3.19 -27.93
N ARG A 67 -32.38 -1.90 -28.26
CA ARG A 67 -31.26 -0.94 -28.18
C ARG A 67 -30.85 -0.70 -26.73
N ALA A 68 -31.82 -0.49 -25.84
CA ALA A 68 -31.57 -0.29 -24.41
C ALA A 68 -30.86 -1.50 -23.77
N LEU A 69 -31.28 -2.72 -24.12
CA LEU A 69 -30.63 -3.96 -23.66
C LEU A 69 -29.18 -4.08 -24.12
N ARG A 70 -28.87 -3.68 -25.36
CA ARG A 70 -27.48 -3.71 -25.87
C ARG A 70 -26.60 -2.69 -25.15
N SER A 71 -27.11 -1.48 -24.92
CA SER A 71 -26.38 -0.49 -24.12
C SER A 71 -26.16 -0.94 -22.68
N GLU A 72 -27.13 -1.64 -22.07
CA GLU A 72 -26.96 -2.17 -20.71
C GLU A 72 -25.79 -3.16 -20.62
N ILE A 73 -25.63 -4.05 -21.61
CA ILE A 73 -24.51 -5.00 -21.63
C ILE A 73 -23.16 -4.26 -21.64
N GLU A 74 -23.05 -3.19 -22.44
CA GLU A 74 -21.85 -2.36 -22.50
C GLU A 74 -21.63 -1.59 -21.19
N GLU A 75 -22.68 -0.98 -20.64
CA GLU A 75 -22.66 -0.22 -19.38
C GLU A 75 -22.25 -1.09 -18.18
N ARG A 76 -22.77 -2.33 -18.09
CA ARG A 76 -22.42 -3.28 -17.02
C ARG A 76 -20.97 -3.77 -17.11
N SER A 77 -20.39 -3.83 -18.31
CA SER A 77 -19.02 -4.32 -18.49
C SER A 77 -17.99 -3.48 -17.73
N ALA A 78 -18.15 -2.15 -17.71
CA ALA A 78 -17.21 -1.25 -17.05
C ALA A 78 -17.33 -1.31 -15.52
N CYS A 79 -18.54 -1.18 -14.98
CA CYS A 79 -18.76 -1.16 -13.53
C CYS A 79 -18.66 -2.57 -12.92
N GLU A 80 -19.43 -3.53 -13.43
CA GLU A 80 -19.61 -4.82 -12.77
C GLU A 80 -18.48 -5.82 -13.08
N VAL A 81 -17.97 -5.82 -14.31
CA VAL A 81 -16.96 -6.81 -14.75
C VAL A 81 -15.55 -6.29 -14.52
N MET A 82 -15.25 -5.04 -14.91
CA MET A 82 -13.90 -4.51 -14.78
C MET A 82 -13.64 -3.91 -13.40
N LEU A 83 -14.43 -2.91 -12.99
CA LEU A 83 -14.12 -2.14 -11.79
C LEU A 83 -14.33 -2.93 -10.50
N ARG A 84 -15.45 -3.66 -10.35
CA ARG A 84 -15.67 -4.51 -9.17
C ARG A 84 -14.64 -5.64 -9.07
N ALA A 85 -14.21 -6.22 -10.20
CA ALA A 85 -13.15 -7.23 -10.19
C ALA A 85 -11.80 -6.63 -9.79
N ALA A 86 -11.46 -5.45 -10.30
CA ALA A 86 -10.24 -4.73 -9.93
C ALA A 86 -10.22 -4.40 -8.42
N VAL A 87 -11.31 -3.86 -7.87
CA VAL A 87 -11.44 -3.55 -6.45
C VAL A 87 -11.28 -4.81 -5.59
N ARG A 88 -11.92 -5.93 -5.98
CA ARG A 88 -11.75 -7.22 -5.30
C ARG A 88 -10.29 -7.69 -5.33
N GLY A 89 -9.62 -7.57 -6.48
CA GLY A 89 -8.22 -7.93 -6.63
C GLY A 89 -7.29 -7.07 -5.78
N CYS A 90 -7.49 -5.75 -5.77
CA CYS A 90 -6.74 -4.80 -4.95
C CYS A 90 -6.90 -5.07 -3.45
N ASN A 91 -8.10 -5.44 -3.02
CA ASN A 91 -8.40 -5.68 -1.60
C ASN A 91 -8.16 -7.14 -1.15
N HIS A 92 -7.82 -8.06 -2.07
CA HIS A 92 -7.67 -9.48 -1.75
C HIS A 92 -6.62 -9.73 -0.65
N SER A 93 -5.51 -8.99 -0.66
CA SER A 93 -4.43 -9.12 0.33
C SER A 93 -4.71 -8.40 1.65
N LEU A 94 -5.80 -7.62 1.75
CA LEU A 94 -6.21 -6.94 2.99
C LEU A 94 -7.07 -7.82 3.89
N GLY A 95 -7.71 -8.86 3.34
CA GLY A 95 -8.63 -9.77 4.06
C GLY A 95 -7.97 -11.01 4.69
N ASP A 96 -6.67 -11.19 4.51
CA ASP A 96 -5.91 -12.37 4.97
C ASP A 96 -5.34 -12.19 6.39
N LYS A 97 -6.18 -11.67 7.31
CA LYS A 97 -5.89 -11.56 8.75
C LYS A 97 -6.82 -12.45 9.57
#